data_AF-A0A1E5SPQ2-F1
#
_entry.id   AF-A0A1E5SPQ2-F1
#
_cell.length_a   1.000
_cell.length_b   1.000
_cell.length_c   1.000
_cell.angle_alpha   90.00
_cell.angle_beta   90.00
_cell.angle_gamma   90.00
#
_symmetry.space_group_name_H-M   'P 1'
#
loop_
_entity.id
_entity.type
_entity.pdbx_description
1 polymer ?
#
loop_
_entity_poly.entity_id
_entity_poly.type
_entity_poly.pdbx_seq_one_letter_code
_entity_poly.pdbx_strand_id
1 'polypeptide(L)'
;MKKFSIILLAISLVALNSKSNAQTNDSKLLPSEALVLMYNAVDLNPDKKRIENTKPYQSRVITEGLQGDEIFYLGETYFWNFMPKEAAEAYSQFLEEDSPRGRASWQRYLQIQFRAFDKHDFVEEKLSEYRKKFKPTPDDRYGIYGQVINVANLYLERGEHEKVLELINEELAYINYGGAYNSLLLPAYFHASYRSLGKVDEAVTALKKAKAGLMETLDKRKQKKTSNEEFQYVAHSRPVASMETIMTSKLSHTQMNDKFEALIQSISRALELYGG
;
A
#
# COMPACT_ATOMS: atom_id res chain seq x y z
N MET A 1 30.60 -19.20 -17.06
CA MET A 1 30.80 -17.76 -16.77
C MET A 1 30.49 -16.94 -18.02
N LYS A 2 29.88 -15.75 -17.85
CA LYS A 2 29.50 -14.73 -18.86
C LYS A 2 28.26 -15.00 -19.74
N LYS A 3 27.04 -14.93 -19.18
CA LYS A 3 25.81 -14.58 -19.94
C LYS A 3 24.79 -13.71 -19.18
N PHE A 4 25.03 -13.34 -17.92
CA PHE A 4 24.08 -12.56 -17.11
C PHE A 4 24.26 -11.03 -17.14
N SER A 5 25.26 -10.50 -17.84
CA SER A 5 25.57 -9.05 -17.83
C SER A 5 24.94 -8.22 -18.97
N ILE A 6 24.14 -8.82 -19.86
CA ILE A 6 23.64 -8.12 -21.06
C ILE A 6 22.25 -7.51 -20.83
N ILE A 7 21.40 -8.11 -19.98
CA ILE A 7 20.02 -7.65 -19.79
C ILE A 7 19.93 -6.43 -18.85
N LEU A 8 20.77 -6.33 -17.81
CA LEU A 8 20.82 -5.14 -16.95
C LEU A 8 21.39 -3.90 -17.66
N LEU A 9 22.25 -4.10 -18.67
CA LEU A 9 22.78 -3.01 -19.48
C LEU A 9 21.72 -2.42 -20.42
N ALA A 10 20.76 -3.23 -20.90
CA ALA A 10 19.72 -2.76 -21.81
C ALA A 10 18.71 -1.82 -21.13
N ILE A 11 18.33 -2.10 -19.87
CA ILE A 11 17.43 -1.22 -19.09
C ILE A 11 18.16 0.08 -18.71
N SER A 12 19.46 -0.01 -18.41
CA SER A 12 20.28 1.17 -18.08
C SER A 12 20.56 2.06 -19.31
N LEU A 13 20.71 1.49 -20.51
CA LEU A 13 20.92 2.27 -21.73
C LEU A 13 19.67 3.05 -22.17
N VAL A 14 18.46 2.49 -21.96
CA VAL A 14 17.21 3.21 -22.23
C VAL A 14 17.05 4.41 -21.26
N ALA A 15 17.50 4.27 -20.01
CA ALA A 15 17.47 5.34 -19.01
C ALA A 15 18.57 6.41 -19.19
N LEU A 16 19.68 6.08 -19.85
CA LEU A 16 20.77 7.03 -20.14
C LEU A 16 20.56 7.81 -21.45
N ASN A 17 19.91 7.22 -22.46
CA ASN A 17 19.55 7.93 -23.70
C ASN A 17 18.30 8.82 -23.56
N SER A 18 17.53 8.73 -22.48
CA SER A 18 16.39 9.62 -22.23
C SER A 18 16.77 10.98 -21.64
N LYS A 19 18.05 11.18 -21.26
CA LYS A 19 18.52 12.44 -20.68
C LYS A 19 18.85 13.55 -21.69
N SER A 20 18.70 13.35 -23.01
CA SER A 20 19.04 14.39 -24.00
C SER A 20 17.95 14.83 -24.97
N ASN A 21 16.72 14.32 -24.89
CA ASN A 21 15.62 14.86 -25.71
C ASN A 21 14.29 14.78 -24.94
N ALA A 22 13.97 15.85 -24.21
CA ALA A 22 12.59 16.23 -23.95
C ALA A 22 11.93 16.73 -25.26
N GLN A 23 12.10 15.99 -26.35
CA GLN A 23 11.24 16.12 -27.52
C GLN A 23 9.90 15.51 -27.12
N THR A 24 8.88 16.34 -27.24
CA THR A 24 7.45 16.05 -27.20
C THR A 24 7.12 15.00 -28.26
N ASN A 25 7.44 13.73 -28.00
CA ASN A 25 6.85 12.65 -28.77
C ASN A 25 5.39 12.59 -28.34
N ASP A 26 4.51 13.21 -29.14
CA ASP A 26 3.05 13.23 -28.94
C ASP A 26 2.41 11.85 -29.16
N SER A 27 3.22 10.77 -29.21
CA SER A 27 2.72 9.40 -29.27
C SER A 27 1.77 9.12 -28.12
N LYS A 28 0.64 8.50 -28.46
CA LYS A 28 -0.27 7.91 -27.49
C LYS A 28 0.45 6.82 -26.70
N LEU A 29 0.12 6.71 -25.42
CA LEU A 29 0.71 5.78 -24.47
C LEU A 29 -0.37 4.83 -23.95
N LEU A 30 -0.04 3.55 -23.80
CA LEU A 30 -0.85 2.67 -22.97
C LEU A 30 -0.82 3.17 -21.51
N PRO A 31 -1.90 2.96 -20.73
CA PRO A 31 -1.91 3.30 -19.32
C PRO A 31 -0.72 2.77 -18.52
N SER A 32 -0.32 1.52 -18.74
CA SER A 32 0.87 0.93 -18.10
C SER A 32 2.16 1.71 -18.41
N GLU A 33 2.37 2.09 -19.67
CA GLU A 33 3.53 2.87 -20.12
C GLU A 33 3.54 4.28 -19.51
N ALA A 34 2.38 4.95 -19.55
CA ALA A 34 2.24 6.28 -18.98
C ALA A 34 2.53 6.27 -17.48
N LEU A 35 2.05 5.27 -16.76
CA LEU A 35 2.26 5.12 -15.32
C LEU A 35 3.76 5.00 -14.98
N VAL A 36 4.53 4.20 -15.73
CA VAL A 36 6.00 4.09 -15.56
C VAL A 36 6.68 5.45 -15.74
N LEU A 37 6.28 6.21 -16.76
CA LEU A 37 6.85 7.53 -17.01
C LEU A 37 6.47 8.54 -15.91
N MET A 38 5.22 8.49 -15.43
CA MET A 38 4.74 9.32 -14.31
C MET A 38 5.55 9.06 -13.03
N TYR A 39 5.80 7.79 -12.70
CA TYR A 39 6.64 7.43 -11.56
C TYR A 39 8.05 8.01 -11.69
N ASN A 40 8.70 7.77 -12.82
CA ASN A 40 10.04 8.27 -13.07
C ASN A 40 10.11 9.81 -12.99
N ALA A 41 9.10 10.51 -13.48
CA ALA A 41 9.05 11.96 -13.43
C ALA A 41 8.93 12.51 -12.00
N VAL A 42 8.14 11.83 -11.15
CA VAL A 42 8.01 12.16 -9.73
C VAL A 42 9.31 11.89 -8.97
N ASP A 43 9.97 10.77 -9.24
CA ASP A 43 11.25 10.42 -8.59
C ASP A 43 12.38 11.37 -8.98
N LEU A 44 12.39 11.84 -10.24
CA LEU A 44 13.37 12.81 -10.71
C LEU A 44 13.12 14.23 -10.21
N ASN A 45 11.89 14.54 -9.76
CA ASN A 45 11.50 15.86 -9.28
C ASN A 45 10.60 15.77 -8.03
N PRO A 46 11.10 15.21 -6.91
CA PRO A 46 10.27 14.92 -5.74
C PRO A 46 9.72 16.19 -5.07
N ASP A 47 10.36 17.33 -5.27
CA ASP A 47 9.95 18.62 -4.71
C ASP A 47 8.80 19.28 -5.49
N LYS A 48 8.55 18.85 -6.72
CA LYS A 48 7.44 19.35 -7.53
C LYS A 48 6.14 18.69 -7.09
N LYS A 49 5.02 19.42 -7.24
CA LYS A 49 3.70 18.82 -7.01
C LYS A 49 3.52 17.65 -7.96
N ARG A 50 3.05 16.52 -7.44
CA ARG A 50 2.83 15.28 -8.21
C ARG A 50 2.13 15.52 -9.55
N ILE A 51 1.02 16.27 -9.54
CA ILE A 51 0.25 16.58 -10.76
C ILE A 51 1.13 17.27 -11.82
N GLU A 52 2.03 18.16 -11.42
CA GLU A 52 2.88 18.89 -12.38
C GLU A 52 3.87 17.94 -13.06
N ASN A 53 4.35 16.92 -12.35
CA ASN A 53 5.22 15.88 -12.91
C ASN A 53 4.46 14.91 -13.82
N THR A 54 3.20 14.61 -13.52
CA THR A 54 2.43 13.58 -14.24
C THR A 54 1.62 14.12 -15.42
N LYS A 55 1.22 15.39 -15.38
CA LYS A 55 0.37 16.04 -16.40
C LYS A 55 0.84 15.85 -17.85
N PRO A 56 2.15 15.93 -18.20
CA PRO A 56 2.60 15.73 -19.58
C PRO A 56 2.31 14.32 -20.14
N TYR A 57 2.20 13.32 -19.27
CA TYR A 57 1.92 11.95 -19.67
C TYR A 57 0.41 11.67 -19.69
N GLN A 58 -0.36 12.29 -18.79
CA GLN A 58 -1.80 12.08 -18.67
C GLN A 58 -2.56 12.35 -19.98
N SER A 59 -2.22 13.44 -20.69
CA SER A 59 -2.89 13.80 -21.96
C SER A 59 -2.60 12.82 -23.12
N ARG A 60 -1.62 11.94 -22.95
CA ARG A 60 -1.20 10.97 -23.96
C ARG A 60 -1.78 9.58 -23.72
N VAL A 61 -2.40 9.34 -22.56
CA VAL A 61 -2.97 8.05 -22.19
C VAL A 61 -4.10 7.66 -23.14
N ILE A 62 -4.07 6.43 -23.65
CA ILE A 62 -5.20 5.81 -24.34
C ILE A 62 -6.26 5.46 -23.29
N THR A 63 -7.51 5.86 -23.53
CA THR A 63 -8.62 5.68 -22.57
C THR A 63 -9.73 4.77 -23.09
N GLU A 64 -9.64 4.29 -24.33
CA GLU A 64 -10.68 3.53 -25.02
C GLU A 64 -10.12 2.23 -25.60
N GLY A 65 -10.99 1.24 -25.80
CA GLY A 65 -10.60 -0.06 -26.37
C GLY A 65 -9.67 -0.88 -25.47
N LEU A 66 -9.53 -0.51 -24.20
CA LEU A 66 -8.69 -1.19 -23.22
C LEU A 66 -9.38 -2.43 -22.67
N GLN A 67 -8.58 -3.41 -22.23
CA GLN A 67 -9.06 -4.64 -21.61
C GLN A 67 -8.10 -5.08 -20.49
N GLY A 68 -8.61 -5.87 -19.55
CA GLY A 68 -7.81 -6.52 -18.52
C GLY A 68 -6.98 -5.53 -17.68
N ASP A 69 -5.68 -5.79 -17.57
CA ASP A 69 -4.78 -4.99 -16.72
C ASP A 69 -4.66 -3.53 -17.16
N GLU A 70 -4.83 -3.22 -18.45
CA GLU A 70 -4.74 -1.83 -18.92
C GLU A 70 -5.88 -0.95 -18.37
N ILE A 71 -7.06 -1.51 -18.08
CA ILE A 71 -8.13 -0.77 -17.40
C ILE A 71 -7.73 -0.49 -15.94
N PHE A 72 -7.07 -1.45 -15.27
CA PHE A 72 -6.57 -1.24 -13.92
C PHE A 72 -5.48 -0.15 -13.87
N TYR A 73 -4.52 -0.20 -14.80
CA TYR A 73 -3.48 0.82 -14.92
C TYR A 73 -4.04 2.19 -15.32
N LEU A 74 -5.14 2.22 -16.07
CA LEU A 74 -5.88 3.46 -16.31
C LEU A 74 -6.44 4.02 -15.00
N GLY A 75 -7.02 3.17 -14.15
CA GLY A 75 -7.45 3.53 -12.79
C GLY A 75 -6.33 4.14 -11.96
N GLU A 76 -5.15 3.51 -11.93
CA GLU A 76 -3.96 4.09 -11.25
C GLU A 76 -3.55 5.43 -11.86
N THR A 77 -3.57 5.55 -13.18
CA THR A 77 -3.23 6.79 -13.86
C THR A 77 -4.18 7.93 -13.48
N TYR A 78 -5.49 7.67 -13.44
CA TYR A 78 -6.49 8.63 -12.94
C TYR A 78 -6.31 8.95 -11.45
N PHE A 79 -6.04 7.94 -10.62
CA PHE A 79 -5.81 8.12 -9.19
C PHE A 79 -4.61 9.03 -8.92
N TRP A 80 -3.51 8.84 -9.66
CA TRP A 80 -2.30 9.65 -9.54
C TRP A 80 -2.49 11.11 -9.98
N ASN A 81 -3.44 11.36 -10.87
CA ASN A 81 -3.79 12.68 -11.39
C ASN A 81 -5.02 13.30 -10.71
N PHE A 82 -5.46 12.75 -9.57
CA PHE A 82 -6.59 13.26 -8.78
C PHE A 82 -7.90 13.36 -9.59
N MET A 83 -8.17 12.33 -10.39
CA MET A 83 -9.42 12.15 -11.15
C MET A 83 -10.26 11.06 -10.48
N PRO A 84 -10.92 11.35 -9.34
CA PRO A 84 -11.49 10.32 -8.47
C PRO A 84 -12.68 9.59 -9.10
N LYS A 85 -13.48 10.25 -9.94
CA LYS A 85 -14.64 9.63 -10.57
C LYS A 85 -14.19 8.56 -11.56
N GLU A 86 -13.30 8.92 -12.46
CA GLU A 86 -12.76 8.06 -13.50
C GLU A 86 -11.95 6.92 -12.88
N ALA A 87 -11.17 7.20 -11.84
CA ALA A 87 -10.46 6.18 -11.08
C ALA A 87 -11.43 5.19 -10.42
N ALA A 88 -12.47 5.67 -9.73
CA ALA A 88 -13.46 4.80 -9.09
C ALA A 88 -14.20 3.92 -10.11
N GLU A 89 -14.59 4.49 -11.26
CA GLU A 89 -15.21 3.76 -12.36
C GLU A 89 -14.30 2.64 -12.88
N ALA A 90 -13.01 2.92 -13.11
CA ALA A 90 -12.04 1.92 -13.53
C ALA A 90 -11.86 0.79 -12.49
N TYR A 91 -11.67 1.12 -11.21
CA TYR A 91 -11.48 0.11 -10.16
C TYR A 91 -12.74 -0.72 -9.90
N SER A 92 -13.94 -0.13 -10.08
CA SER A 92 -15.20 -0.82 -9.81
C SER A 92 -15.39 -2.10 -10.64
N GLN A 93 -14.76 -2.16 -11.81
CA GLN A 93 -14.80 -3.31 -12.73
C GLN A 93 -14.14 -4.58 -12.16
N PHE A 94 -13.27 -4.44 -11.16
CA PHE A 94 -12.49 -5.55 -10.59
C PHE A 94 -12.94 -5.95 -9.19
N LEU A 95 -13.99 -5.33 -8.64
CA LEU A 95 -14.43 -5.60 -7.27
C LEU A 95 -14.94 -7.04 -7.09
N GLU A 96 -15.40 -7.69 -8.16
CA GLU A 96 -15.82 -9.09 -8.10
C GLU A 96 -14.67 -10.10 -8.16
N GLU A 97 -13.46 -9.68 -8.53
CA GLU A 97 -12.31 -10.59 -8.64
C GLU A 97 -11.73 -10.99 -7.28
N ASP A 98 -11.49 -12.29 -7.09
CA ASP A 98 -10.61 -12.80 -6.01
C ASP A 98 -9.17 -12.96 -6.54
N SER A 99 -8.54 -11.81 -6.81
CA SER A 99 -7.20 -11.73 -7.36
C SER A 99 -6.39 -10.63 -6.68
N PRO A 100 -5.05 -10.63 -6.79
CA PRO A 100 -4.21 -9.48 -6.46
C PRO A 100 -4.73 -8.14 -6.98
N ARG A 101 -5.22 -8.11 -8.23
CA ARG A 101 -5.77 -6.93 -8.89
C ARG A 101 -7.12 -6.53 -8.30
N GLY A 102 -8.00 -7.50 -8.05
CA GLY A 102 -9.29 -7.26 -7.41
C GLY A 102 -9.10 -6.67 -6.01
N ARG A 103 -8.21 -7.28 -5.22
CA ARG A 103 -7.82 -6.76 -3.90
C ARG A 103 -7.29 -5.33 -3.98
N ALA A 104 -6.40 -5.04 -4.93
CA ALA A 104 -5.86 -3.70 -5.09
C ALA A 104 -6.94 -2.68 -5.46
N SER A 105 -7.83 -3.08 -6.36
CA SER A 105 -8.97 -2.27 -6.79
C SER A 105 -9.91 -1.97 -5.63
N TRP A 106 -10.16 -2.93 -4.73
CA TRP A 106 -10.91 -2.68 -3.49
C TRP A 106 -10.26 -1.62 -2.62
N GLN A 107 -8.96 -1.74 -2.35
CA GLN A 107 -8.25 -0.77 -1.50
C GLN A 107 -8.35 0.64 -2.10
N ARG A 108 -8.11 0.79 -3.40
CA ARG A 108 -8.21 2.08 -4.10
C ARG A 108 -9.62 2.63 -4.14
N TYR A 109 -10.58 1.79 -4.50
CA TYR A 109 -11.97 2.16 -4.58
C TYR A 109 -12.47 2.70 -3.24
N LEU A 110 -12.23 1.97 -2.14
CA LEU A 110 -12.62 2.41 -0.80
C LEU A 110 -11.89 3.69 -0.38
N GLN A 111 -10.62 3.84 -0.74
CA GLN A 111 -9.89 5.10 -0.46
C GLN A 111 -10.53 6.30 -1.16
N ILE A 112 -10.95 6.13 -2.42
CA ILE A 112 -11.63 7.18 -3.18
C ILE A 112 -13.00 7.47 -2.60
N GLN A 113 -13.82 6.43 -2.33
CA GLN A 113 -15.14 6.60 -1.73
C GLN A 113 -15.06 7.36 -0.40
N PHE A 114 -14.05 7.06 0.43
CA PHE A 114 -13.83 7.76 1.69
C PHE A 114 -13.42 9.22 1.46
N ARG A 115 -12.33 9.45 0.71
CA ARG A 115 -11.63 10.75 0.71
C ARG A 115 -12.16 11.76 -0.30
N ALA A 116 -12.71 11.30 -1.42
CA ALA A 116 -13.14 12.16 -2.52
C ALA A 116 -14.65 12.34 -2.57
N PHE A 117 -15.41 11.38 -2.02
CA PHE A 117 -16.86 11.37 -2.08
C PHE A 117 -17.52 11.34 -0.71
N ASP A 118 -16.75 11.46 0.38
CA ASP A 118 -17.21 11.50 1.77
C ASP A 118 -18.19 10.37 2.15
N LYS A 119 -18.08 9.21 1.49
CA LYS A 119 -18.95 8.05 1.73
C LYS A 119 -18.43 7.21 2.90
N HIS A 120 -18.37 7.81 4.08
CA HIS A 120 -17.78 7.19 5.26
C HIS A 120 -18.51 5.91 5.70
N ASP A 121 -19.84 5.99 5.86
CA ASP A 121 -20.67 4.85 6.28
C ASP A 121 -20.58 3.68 5.30
N PHE A 122 -20.55 4.00 3.99
CA PHE A 122 -20.33 2.99 2.95
C PHE A 122 -18.98 2.29 3.12
N VAL A 123 -17.90 3.04 3.36
CA VAL A 123 -16.56 2.45 3.49
C VAL A 123 -16.49 1.57 4.73
N GLU A 124 -17.08 2.00 5.84
CA GLU A 124 -17.15 1.22 7.06
C GLU A 124 -17.83 -0.15 6.84
N GLU A 125 -19.03 -0.16 6.25
CA GLU A 125 -19.74 -1.39 5.92
C GLU A 125 -18.88 -2.34 5.07
N LYS A 126 -18.21 -1.76 4.06
CA LYS A 126 -17.38 -2.49 3.09
C LYS A 126 -16.08 -3.05 3.65
N LEU A 127 -15.59 -2.60 4.81
CA LEU A 127 -14.44 -3.23 5.47
C LEU A 127 -14.75 -4.69 5.85
N SER A 128 -15.96 -4.97 6.33
CA SER A 128 -16.38 -6.32 6.70
C SER A 128 -16.45 -7.25 5.49
N GLU A 129 -16.92 -6.74 4.34
CA GLU A 129 -16.97 -7.47 3.08
C GLU A 129 -15.58 -7.78 2.55
N TYR A 130 -14.66 -6.80 2.59
CA TYR A 130 -13.28 -7.02 2.21
C TYR A 130 -12.65 -8.17 3.00
N ARG A 131 -12.80 -8.18 4.33
CA ARG A 131 -12.24 -9.21 5.21
C ARG A 131 -12.84 -10.60 4.98
N LYS A 132 -14.10 -10.69 4.53
CA LYS A 132 -14.74 -11.95 4.14
C LYS A 132 -14.21 -12.46 2.80
N LYS A 133 -14.02 -11.55 1.85
CA LYS A 133 -13.58 -11.88 0.48
C LYS A 133 -12.11 -12.25 0.42
N PHE A 134 -11.28 -11.50 1.12
CA PHE A 134 -9.83 -11.58 1.05
C PHE A 134 -9.28 -12.07 2.37
N LYS A 135 -8.46 -13.13 2.35
CA LYS A 135 -7.67 -13.52 3.53
C LYS A 135 -6.41 -12.64 3.64
N PRO A 136 -5.85 -12.40 4.84
CA PRO A 136 -4.57 -11.73 4.96
C PRO A 136 -3.48 -12.57 4.30
N THR A 137 -2.63 -11.94 3.50
CA THR A 137 -1.45 -12.57 2.90
C THR A 137 -0.19 -11.83 3.35
N PRO A 138 0.91 -12.53 3.68
CA PRO A 138 2.16 -11.88 4.08
C PRO A 138 2.66 -10.83 3.09
N ASP A 139 2.34 -11.04 1.81
CA ASP A 139 2.71 -10.19 0.69
C ASP A 139 1.84 -8.93 0.57
N ASP A 140 0.72 -8.82 1.30
CA ASP A 140 -0.15 -7.65 1.35
C ASP A 140 -0.02 -6.96 2.72
N ARG A 141 1.17 -6.42 2.99
CA ARG A 141 1.52 -5.81 4.29
C ARG A 141 0.69 -4.56 4.63
N TYR A 142 0.07 -3.94 3.63
CA TYR A 142 -0.81 -2.81 3.85
C TYR A 142 -2.26 -3.26 4.02
N GLY A 143 -2.74 -4.26 3.29
CA GLY A 143 -4.14 -4.68 3.38
C GLY A 143 -5.07 -3.48 3.31
N ILE A 144 -6.03 -3.43 4.23
CA ILE A 144 -6.95 -2.30 4.41
C ILE A 144 -6.52 -1.33 5.51
N TYR A 145 -5.25 -1.38 5.95
CA TYR A 145 -4.73 -0.50 7.02
C TYR A 145 -5.03 0.97 6.78
N GLY A 146 -4.88 1.45 5.53
CA GLY A 146 -5.14 2.84 5.18
C GLY A 146 -6.61 3.23 5.37
N GLN A 147 -7.54 2.33 5.05
CA GLN A 147 -8.98 2.54 5.23
C GLN A 147 -9.35 2.45 6.71
N VAL A 148 -8.78 1.49 7.45
CA VAL A 148 -8.95 1.37 8.90
C VAL A 148 -8.51 2.65 9.62
N ILE A 149 -7.35 3.21 9.26
CA ILE A 149 -6.91 4.51 9.81
C ILE A 149 -7.87 5.64 9.49
N ASN A 150 -8.35 5.73 8.25
CA ASN A 150 -9.24 6.81 7.85
C ASN A 150 -10.55 6.76 8.66
N VAL A 151 -11.16 5.58 8.80
CA VAL A 151 -12.39 5.40 9.59
C VAL A 151 -12.13 5.62 11.08
N ALA A 152 -11.03 5.09 11.63
CA ALA A 152 -10.67 5.31 13.03
C ALA A 152 -10.39 6.79 13.36
N ASN A 153 -9.77 7.55 12.44
CA ASN A 153 -9.59 8.98 12.60
C ASN A 153 -10.92 9.73 12.58
N LEU A 154 -11.86 9.36 11.70
CA LEU A 154 -13.20 9.93 11.70
C LEU A 154 -13.92 9.71 13.04
N TYR A 155 -13.80 8.50 13.61
CA TYR A 155 -14.33 8.21 14.93
C TYR A 155 -13.65 9.01 16.03
N LEU A 156 -12.33 9.14 15.96
CA LEU A 156 -11.59 9.97 16.89
C LEU A 156 -12.02 11.45 16.83
N GLU A 157 -12.21 12.01 15.64
CA GLU A 157 -12.70 13.38 15.42
C GLU A 157 -14.10 13.61 16.01
N ARG A 158 -14.93 12.57 16.06
CA ARG A 158 -16.26 12.58 16.69
C ARG A 158 -16.25 12.26 18.18
N GLY A 159 -15.08 11.95 18.76
CA GLY A 159 -14.96 11.52 20.16
C GLY A 159 -15.45 10.10 20.43
N GLU A 160 -15.69 9.30 19.39
CA GLU A 160 -16.22 7.93 19.46
C GLU A 160 -15.10 6.92 19.76
N HIS A 161 -14.45 7.06 20.92
CA HIS A 161 -13.27 6.28 21.29
C HIS A 161 -13.52 4.76 21.35
N GLU A 162 -14.72 4.34 21.77
CA GLU A 162 -15.10 2.93 21.81
C GLU A 162 -15.09 2.30 20.42
N LYS A 163 -15.62 3.01 19.42
CA LYS A 163 -15.62 2.54 18.03
C LYS A 163 -14.23 2.48 17.42
N VAL A 164 -13.33 3.40 17.81
CA VAL A 164 -11.92 3.31 17.43
C VAL A 164 -11.32 1.99 17.92
N LEU A 165 -11.54 1.63 19.18
CA LEU A 165 -11.02 0.39 19.75
C LEU A 165 -11.66 -0.85 19.13
N GLU A 166 -12.98 -0.85 18.89
CA GLU A 166 -13.68 -1.92 18.19
C GLU A 166 -13.07 -2.20 16.83
N LEU A 167 -12.94 -1.16 15.99
CA LEU A 167 -12.36 -1.28 14.65
C LEU A 167 -10.91 -1.78 14.66
N ILE A 168 -10.09 -1.31 15.62
CA ILE A 168 -8.71 -1.78 15.78
C ILE A 168 -8.70 -3.25 16.19
N ASN A 169 -9.53 -3.65 17.15
CA ASN A 169 -9.58 -5.03 17.63
C ASN A 169 -10.06 -5.99 16.53
N GLU A 170 -11.04 -5.61 15.71
CA GLU A 170 -11.45 -6.37 14.53
C GLU A 170 -10.29 -6.57 13.55
N GLU A 171 -9.54 -5.50 13.26
CA GLU A 171 -8.41 -5.56 12.35
C GLU A 171 -7.29 -6.46 12.89
N LEU A 172 -6.98 -6.37 14.20
CA LEU A 172 -5.99 -7.21 14.85
C LEU A 172 -6.42 -8.69 14.95
N ALA A 173 -7.73 -8.95 15.03
CA ALA A 173 -8.28 -10.30 15.00
C ALA A 173 -8.27 -10.91 13.59
N TYR A 174 -8.38 -10.07 12.56
CA TYR A 174 -8.36 -10.48 11.16
C TYR A 174 -6.95 -10.86 10.67
N ILE A 175 -5.91 -10.12 11.07
CA ILE A 175 -4.53 -10.35 10.63
C ILE A 175 -3.78 -11.39 11.49
N ASN A 176 -2.68 -11.92 10.96
CA ASN A 176 -1.76 -12.82 11.67
C ASN A 176 -0.35 -12.24 11.72
N TYR A 177 0.62 -12.97 12.29
CA TYR A 177 2.02 -12.52 12.36
C TYR A 177 2.89 -12.99 11.19
N GLY A 178 2.31 -13.68 10.21
CA GLY A 178 3.01 -14.20 9.04
C GLY A 178 3.49 -13.10 8.08
N GLY A 179 2.92 -11.90 8.17
CA GLY A 179 3.34 -10.70 7.44
C GLY A 179 3.70 -9.56 8.40
N ALA A 180 4.57 -8.66 7.94
CA ALA A 180 4.89 -7.41 8.63
C ALA A 180 3.79 -6.36 8.37
N TYR A 181 2.57 -6.62 8.85
CA TYR A 181 1.40 -5.77 8.62
C TYR A 181 1.47 -4.47 9.42
N ASN A 182 1.26 -3.32 8.77
CA ASN A 182 1.25 -2.03 9.47
C ASN A 182 0.11 -1.90 10.47
N SER A 183 -0.99 -2.64 10.28
CA SER A 183 -2.12 -2.70 11.21
C SER A 183 -1.71 -3.11 12.63
N LEU A 184 -0.58 -3.81 12.81
CA LEU A 184 -0.04 -4.15 14.13
C LEU A 184 0.43 -2.94 14.96
N LEU A 185 0.60 -1.76 14.34
CA LEU A 185 0.92 -0.50 15.03
C LEU A 185 -0.32 0.32 15.43
N LEU A 186 -1.53 -0.08 15.03
CA LEU A 186 -2.75 0.69 15.31
C LEU A 186 -2.95 1.03 16.80
N PRO A 187 -2.66 0.13 17.78
CA PRO A 187 -2.77 0.50 19.18
C PRO A 187 -1.89 1.68 19.60
N ALA A 188 -0.71 1.82 18.99
CA ALA A 188 0.18 2.95 19.22
C ALA A 188 -0.35 4.23 18.56
N TYR A 189 -0.82 4.14 17.31
CA TYR A 189 -1.39 5.28 16.59
C TYR A 189 -2.60 5.89 17.30
N PHE A 190 -3.45 5.03 17.89
CA PHE A 190 -4.68 5.44 18.57
C PHE A 190 -4.57 5.38 20.09
N HIS A 191 -3.36 5.61 20.63
CA HIS A 191 -3.12 5.66 22.07
C HIS A 191 -4.09 6.61 22.79
N ALA A 192 -4.43 7.75 22.19
CA ALA A 192 -5.36 8.70 22.77
C ALA A 192 -6.72 8.05 23.12
N SER A 193 -7.27 7.20 22.24
CA SER A 193 -8.52 6.49 22.51
C SER A 193 -8.38 5.48 23.63
N TYR A 194 -7.28 4.74 23.68
CA TYR A 194 -7.01 3.84 24.81
C TYR A 194 -6.87 4.60 26.13
N ARG A 195 -6.21 5.76 26.14
CA ARG A 195 -6.09 6.61 27.32
C ARG A 195 -7.44 7.17 27.76
N SER A 196 -8.24 7.71 26.85
CA SER A 196 -9.58 8.24 27.15
C SER A 196 -10.48 7.20 27.81
N LEU A 197 -10.32 5.92 27.47
CA LEU A 197 -11.12 4.82 28.00
C LEU A 197 -10.47 4.12 29.23
N GLY A 198 -9.31 4.57 29.69
CA GLY A 198 -8.59 3.91 30.80
C GLY A 198 -8.03 2.52 30.43
N LYS A 199 -7.83 2.25 29.13
CA LYS A 199 -7.43 0.95 28.56
C LYS A 199 -6.00 0.92 28.04
N VAL A 200 -5.11 1.77 28.56
CA VAL A 200 -3.72 1.84 28.11
C VAL A 200 -3.00 0.49 28.19
N ASP A 201 -3.27 -0.30 29.24
CA ASP A 201 -2.70 -1.64 29.41
C ASP A 201 -3.12 -2.63 28.31
N GLU A 202 -4.32 -2.48 27.74
CA GLU A 202 -4.77 -3.28 26.60
C GLU A 202 -3.92 -2.98 25.36
N ALA A 203 -3.64 -1.69 25.09
CA ALA A 203 -2.76 -1.28 23.98
C ALA A 203 -1.34 -1.82 24.15
N VAL A 204 -0.77 -1.70 25.35
CA VAL A 204 0.56 -2.23 25.67
C VAL A 204 0.60 -3.75 25.49
N THR A 205 -0.44 -4.45 25.93
CA THR A 205 -0.55 -5.90 25.77
C THR A 205 -0.60 -6.30 24.30
N ALA A 206 -1.42 -5.61 23.50
CA ALA A 206 -1.51 -5.84 22.05
C ALA A 206 -0.16 -5.61 21.34
N LEU A 207 0.55 -4.52 21.68
CA LEU A 207 1.87 -4.21 21.11
C LEU A 207 2.94 -5.25 21.52
N LYS A 208 2.95 -5.69 22.78
CA LYS A 208 3.86 -6.77 23.23
C LYS A 208 3.59 -8.08 22.49
N LYS A 209 2.32 -8.45 22.32
CA LYS A 209 1.92 -9.65 21.57
C LYS A 209 2.35 -9.56 20.10
N ALA A 210 2.14 -8.41 19.47
CA ALA A 210 2.57 -8.16 18.09
C ALA A 210 4.08 -8.25 17.93
N LYS A 211 4.86 -7.63 18.83
CA LYS A 211 6.32 -7.73 18.84
C LYS A 211 6.79 -9.19 18.93
N ALA A 212 6.25 -9.95 19.88
CA ALA A 212 6.63 -11.34 20.08
C ALA A 212 6.32 -12.22 18.85
N GLY A 213 5.11 -12.10 18.29
CA GLY A 213 4.72 -12.87 17.10
C GLY A 213 5.54 -12.54 15.85
N LEU A 214 5.88 -11.26 15.65
CA LEU A 214 6.76 -10.83 14.56
C LEU A 214 8.19 -11.36 14.74
N MET A 215 8.73 -11.33 15.96
CA MET A 215 10.06 -11.89 16.27
C MET A 215 10.11 -13.39 16.01
N GLU A 216 9.12 -14.15 16.48
CA GLU A 216 9.03 -15.60 16.24
C GLU A 216 9.01 -15.91 14.74
N THR A 217 8.23 -15.14 13.96
CA THR A 217 8.15 -15.30 12.51
C THR A 217 9.48 -14.96 11.83
N LEU A 218 10.12 -13.87 12.23
CA LEU A 218 11.42 -13.46 11.70
C LEU A 218 12.51 -14.51 12.00
N ASP A 219 12.53 -15.07 13.20
CA ASP A 219 13.50 -16.11 13.59
C ASP A 219 13.32 -17.37 12.75
N LYS A 220 12.07 -17.84 12.57
CA LYS A 220 11.75 -18.95 11.66
C LYS A 220 12.20 -18.66 10.23
N ARG A 221 12.02 -17.43 9.75
CA ARG A 221 12.47 -17.00 8.42
C ARG A 221 13.99 -16.99 8.30
N LYS A 222 14.72 -16.60 9.34
CA LYS A 222 16.21 -16.61 9.36
C LYS A 222 16.79 -18.02 9.46
N GLN A 223 16.12 -18.92 10.18
CA GLN A 223 16.54 -20.32 10.35
C GLN A 223 16.33 -21.17 9.08
N LYS A 224 15.27 -20.88 8.32
CA LYS A 224 15.07 -21.46 6.99
C LYS A 224 16.11 -20.88 6.01
N LYS A 225 17.31 -21.45 5.99
CA LYS A 225 18.21 -21.39 4.84
C LYS A 225 17.57 -22.15 3.68
N THR A 226 16.57 -21.58 3.03
CA THR A 226 15.95 -22.21 1.85
C THR A 226 15.78 -21.19 0.75
N SER A 227 16.55 -21.47 -0.32
CA SER A 227 16.32 -21.26 -1.75
C SER A 227 15.76 -19.91 -2.21
N ASN A 228 16.08 -19.53 -3.45
CA ASN A 228 15.51 -18.39 -4.16
C ASN A 228 13.98 -18.52 -4.40
N GLU A 229 13.18 -18.85 -3.39
CA GLU A 229 11.73 -18.74 -3.46
C GLU A 229 11.39 -17.25 -3.32
N GLU A 230 11.31 -16.62 -4.48
CA GLU A 230 10.93 -15.22 -4.64
C GLU A 230 9.45 -15.05 -4.31
N PHE A 231 9.13 -14.29 -3.25
CA PHE A 231 7.76 -13.94 -2.89
C PHE A 231 7.14 -13.01 -3.95
N GLN A 232 5.90 -13.27 -4.36
CA GLN A 232 5.18 -12.38 -5.28
C GLN A 232 4.42 -11.33 -4.47
N TYR A 233 4.89 -10.08 -4.56
CA TYR A 233 4.34 -8.94 -3.83
C TYR A 233 3.27 -8.21 -4.66
N VAL A 234 2.23 -7.70 -3.99
CA VAL A 234 1.28 -6.74 -4.57
C VAL A 234 1.55 -5.39 -3.93
N ALA A 235 2.33 -4.55 -4.63
CA ALA A 235 2.66 -3.22 -4.15
C ALA A 235 1.46 -2.29 -4.23
N HIS A 236 1.08 -1.72 -3.09
CA HIS A 236 0.29 -0.50 -3.04
C HIS A 236 1.21 0.69 -2.83
N SER A 237 0.91 1.75 -3.58
CA SER A 237 1.61 3.01 -3.51
C SER A 237 1.57 3.57 -2.07
N ARG A 238 2.72 3.75 -1.43
CA ARG A 238 2.88 4.79 -0.39
C ARG A 238 2.50 6.21 -0.91
N PRO A 239 2.57 7.24 -0.08
CA PRO A 239 2.86 8.60 -0.51
C PRO A 239 4.39 8.81 -0.42
N VAL A 240 5.01 9.36 -1.47
CA VAL A 240 6.44 9.75 -1.54
C VAL A 240 6.73 10.71 -0.38
N ALA A 241 7.79 10.61 0.43
CA ALA A 241 9.22 10.41 0.10
C ALA A 241 9.71 8.94 0.06
N SER A 242 10.32 8.56 -1.07
CA SER A 242 10.95 7.26 -1.41
C SER A 242 10.01 6.09 -1.72
N MET A 243 9.35 6.11 -2.89
CA MET A 243 8.38 5.09 -3.26
C MET A 243 8.90 4.03 -4.22
N GLU A 244 8.80 2.79 -3.74
CA GLU A 244 8.85 1.58 -4.56
C GLU A 244 7.63 1.54 -5.50
N THR A 245 7.94 1.29 -6.77
CA THR A 245 7.08 1.25 -7.97
C THR A 245 5.86 0.34 -7.80
N ILE A 246 4.69 0.72 -8.34
CA ILE A 246 3.67 -0.28 -8.71
C ILE A 246 4.18 -1.00 -9.95
N MET A 247 5.02 -1.98 -9.68
CA MET A 247 5.03 -3.26 -10.35
C MET A 247 4.99 -4.26 -9.20
N THR A 248 4.53 -5.48 -9.39
CA THR A 248 4.66 -6.54 -8.38
C THR A 248 6.15 -6.77 -8.09
N SER A 249 6.77 -5.95 -7.23
CA SER A 249 8.19 -6.03 -6.94
C SER A 249 8.37 -7.14 -5.93
N LYS A 250 8.74 -8.32 -6.41
CA LYS A 250 9.09 -9.44 -5.54
C LYS A 250 10.10 -8.96 -4.52
N LEU A 251 9.69 -8.87 -3.25
CA LEU A 251 10.64 -8.56 -2.19
C LEU A 251 11.51 -9.79 -2.01
N SER A 252 12.82 -9.58 -2.08
CA SER A 252 13.75 -10.64 -1.69
C SER A 252 13.49 -11.04 -0.24
N HIS A 253 13.91 -12.26 0.11
CA HIS A 253 13.80 -12.73 1.50
C HIS A 253 14.43 -11.75 2.49
N THR A 254 15.57 -11.15 2.12
CA THR A 254 16.26 -10.11 2.89
C THR A 254 15.39 -8.86 3.03
N GLN A 255 14.89 -8.30 1.93
CA GLN A 255 14.05 -7.10 1.98
C GLN A 255 12.82 -7.30 2.86
N MET A 256 12.19 -8.49 2.79
CA MET A 256 11.05 -8.79 3.64
C MET A 256 11.45 -8.86 5.12
N ASN A 257 12.58 -9.49 5.45
CA ASN A 257 13.12 -9.49 6.82
C ASN A 257 13.37 -8.07 7.33
N ASP A 258 13.91 -7.17 6.49
CA ASP A 258 14.10 -5.76 6.85
C ASP A 258 12.77 -5.08 7.22
N LYS A 259 11.66 -5.41 6.53
CA LYS A 259 10.34 -4.88 6.88
C LYS A 259 9.84 -5.40 8.22
N PHE A 260 10.09 -6.67 8.57
CA PHE A 260 9.80 -7.21 9.90
C PHE A 260 10.60 -6.47 10.98
N GLU A 261 11.91 -6.31 10.76
CA GLU A 261 12.81 -5.62 11.70
C GLU A 261 12.38 -4.17 11.93
N ALA A 262 12.07 -3.43 10.87
CA ALA A 262 11.59 -2.05 10.95
C ALA A 262 10.26 -1.93 11.74
N LEU A 263 9.34 -2.87 11.55
CA LEU A 263 8.08 -2.91 12.29
C LEU A 263 8.29 -3.25 13.76
N ILE A 264 9.13 -4.25 14.08
CA ILE A 264 9.52 -4.62 15.44
C ILE A 264 10.17 -3.44 16.17
N GLN A 265 11.06 -2.70 15.50
CA GLN A 265 11.70 -1.51 16.07
C GLN A 265 10.67 -0.41 16.33
N SER A 266 9.71 -0.21 15.42
CA SER A 266 8.66 0.79 15.61
C SER A 266 7.74 0.44 16.77
N ILE A 267 7.36 -0.84 16.93
CA ILE A 267 6.59 -1.31 18.09
C ILE A 267 7.40 -1.17 19.39
N SER A 268 8.72 -1.43 19.35
CA SER A 268 9.58 -1.29 20.53
C SER A 268 9.65 0.17 21.00
N ARG A 269 9.85 1.11 20.07
CA ARG A 269 9.80 2.55 20.37
C ARG A 269 8.43 2.97 20.92
N ALA A 270 7.35 2.45 20.35
CA ALA A 270 6.02 2.72 20.88
C ALA A 270 5.91 2.25 22.34
N LEU A 271 6.31 1.01 22.64
CA LEU A 271 6.29 0.44 24.00
C LEU A 271 7.14 1.24 25.01
N GLU A 272 8.28 1.78 24.59
CA GLU A 272 9.11 2.66 25.43
C GLU A 272 8.36 3.92 25.86
N LEU A 273 7.55 4.50 24.98
CA LEU A 273 6.71 5.67 25.29
C LEU A 273 5.58 5.37 26.30
N TYR A 274 5.20 4.10 26.47
CA TYR A 274 4.19 3.69 27.45
C TYR A 274 4.78 3.38 28.84
N GLY A 275 6.09 3.15 28.93
CA GLY A 275 6.77 2.74 30.17
C GLY A 275 7.55 3.85 30.87
N GLY A 276 7.48 5.09 30.36
CA GLY A 276 8.08 6.28 30.96
C GLY A 276 7.16 7.03 31.90
#